data_AF-A0A5Q3S4L8-F1
#
_entry.id   AF-A0A5Q3S4L8-F1
#
_cell.length_a   1.000
_cell.length_b   1.000
_cell.length_c   1.000
_cell.angle_alpha   90.00
_cell.angle_beta   90.00
_cell.angle_gamma   90.00
#
_symmetry.space_group_name_H-M   'P 1'
#
loop_
_entity.id
_entity.type
_entity.pdbx_description
1 polymer ?
#
loop_
_entity_poly.entity_id
_entity_poly.type
_entity_poly.pdbx_seq_one_letter_code
_entity_poly.pdbx_strand_id
1 'polypeptide(L)' 'MAKAGLTAAEVAAMSHAEAAAWADDVLLSLGVKPESGGDVIISQRRKKPE' A
#
# COMPACT_ATOMS: atom_id res chain seq x y z
N MET A 1 17.62 9.32 -16.96
CA MET A 1 17.91 9.76 -15.57
C MET A 1 17.46 8.63 -14.66
N ALA A 2 18.35 7.72 -14.28
CA ALA A 2 18.03 6.73 -13.26
C ALA A 2 17.85 7.50 -11.94
N LYS A 3 16.61 7.63 -11.46
CA LYS A 3 16.32 8.25 -10.18
C LYS A 3 16.92 7.35 -9.12
N ALA A 4 18.02 7.77 -8.49
CA ALA A 4 18.57 7.07 -7.34
C ALA A 4 17.45 6.93 -6.31
N GLY A 5 17.28 5.71 -5.76
CA GLY A 5 16.26 5.44 -4.75
C GLY A 5 16.47 6.28 -3.49
N LEU A 6 15.54 6.15 -2.53
CA LEU A 6 15.63 6.80 -1.23
C LEU A 6 16.85 6.28 -0.46
N THR A 7 17.56 7.19 0.20
CA THR A 7 18.65 6.88 1.11
C THR A 7 18.11 6.38 2.47
N ALA A 8 18.94 5.67 3.23
CA ALA A 8 18.55 5.17 4.56
C ALA A 8 18.15 6.30 5.53
N ALA A 9 18.77 7.48 5.42
CA ALA A 9 18.44 8.63 6.25
C ALA A 9 17.06 9.21 5.91
N GLU A 10 16.69 9.22 4.63
CA GLU A 10 15.36 9.68 4.19
C GLU A 10 14.27 8.71 4.67
N VAL A 11 14.50 7.40 4.59
CA VAL A 11 13.56 6.40 5.13
C VAL A 11 13.44 6.52 6.65
N ALA A 12 14.54 6.77 7.37
CA ALA A 12 14.52 6.94 8.82
C ALA A 12 13.78 8.20 9.29
N ALA A 13 13.65 9.22 8.42
CA ALA A 13 12.92 10.44 8.71
C ALA A 13 11.41 10.35 8.40
N MET A 14 10.96 9.27 7.75
CA MET A 14 9.55 9.07 7.42
C MET A 14 8.69 8.82 8.66
N SER A 15 7.43 9.26 8.59
CA SER A 15 6.43 8.75 9.53
C SER A 15 6.24 7.24 9.33
N HIS A 16 5.73 6.57 10.36
CA HIS A 16 5.46 5.13 10.27
C HIS A 16 4.53 4.78 9.10
N ALA A 17 3.52 5.62 8.84
CA ALA A 17 2.58 5.43 7.73
C ALA A 17 3.26 5.55 6.36
N GLU A 18 4.14 6.55 6.18
CA GLU A 18 4.88 6.74 4.93
C GLU A 18 5.89 5.62 4.69
N ALA A 19 6.62 5.19 5.74
CA ALA A 19 7.57 4.10 5.65
C ALA A 19 6.88 2.76 5.30
N ALA A 20 5.70 2.50 5.88
CA ALA A 20 4.90 1.32 5.56
C ALA A 20 4.42 1.32 4.11
N ALA A 21 3.85 2.44 3.63
CA ALA A 21 3.38 2.54 2.26
C ALA A 21 4.52 2.42 1.22
N TRP A 22 5.69 2.99 1.54
CA TRP A 22 6.88 2.82 0.70
C TRP A 22 7.35 1.35 0.66
N ALA A 23 7.39 0.68 1.81
CA ALA A 23 7.78 -0.73 1.87
C ALA A 23 6.83 -1.61 1.04
N ASP A 24 5.52 -1.36 1.11
CA ASP A 24 4.52 -2.05 0.30
C ASP A 24 4.75 -1.84 -1.21
N ASP A 25 5.05 -0.60 -1.64
CA ASP A 25 5.34 -0.29 -3.05
C ASP A 25 6.61 -1.00 -3.57
N VAL A 26 7.64 -1.08 -2.73
CA VAL A 26 8.87 -1.85 -3.04
C VAL A 26 8.55 -3.34 -3.17
N LEU A 27 7.80 -3.91 -2.23
CA LEU A 27 7.43 -5.33 -2.26
C LEU A 27 6.57 -5.65 -3.50
N LEU A 28 5.59 -4.81 -3.82
CA LEU A 28 4.76 -4.93 -5.02
C LEU A 28 5.59 -4.87 -6.29
N SER A 29 6.56 -3.96 -6.36
CA SER A 29 7.48 -3.83 -7.51
C SER A 29 8.35 -5.08 -7.71
N LEU A 30 8.65 -5.81 -6.63
CA LEU A 30 9.35 -7.10 -6.66
C LEU A 30 8.42 -8.30 -6.95
N GLY A 31 7.12 -8.06 -7.16
CA GLY A 31 6.11 -9.09 -7.36
C GLY A 31 5.71 -9.83 -6.08
N VAL A 32 6.15 -9.34 -4.91
CA VAL A 32 5.67 -9.84 -3.61
C VAL A 32 4.28 -9.29 -3.41
N LYS A 33 3.28 -10.17 -3.57
CA LYS A 33 1.90 -9.82 -3.29
C LYS A 33 1.73 -9.77 -1.77
N PRO A 34 1.33 -8.65 -1.17
CA PRO A 34 0.94 -8.67 0.23
C PRO A 34 -0.18 -9.69 0.38
N GLU A 35 -0.23 -10.37 1.52
CA GLU A 35 -1.37 -11.20 1.88
C GLU A 35 -2.57 -10.27 2.09
N SER A 36 -3.15 -9.81 0.98
CA SER A 36 -4.48 -9.25 0.95
C SER A 36 -5.36 -10.39 1.41
N GLY A 37 -5.65 -10.39 2.71
CA GLY A 37 -6.88 -10.96 3.23
C GLY A 37 -7.96 -10.49 2.28
N GLY A 38 -8.47 -11.45 1.51
CA GLY A 38 -9.40 -11.22 0.41
C GLY A 38 -10.77 -10.81 0.94
N ASP A 39 -10.81 -9.71 1.69
CA ASP A 39 -12.04 -9.09 2.12
C ASP A 39 -12.64 -8.40 0.91
N VAL A 40 -13.35 -9.21 0.13
CA VAL A 40 -14.25 -8.73 -0.90
C VAL A 40 -15.30 -7.86 -0.20
N ILE A 41 -15.24 -6.55 -0.41
CA ILE A 41 -16.30 -5.64 0.03
C ILE A 41 -17.54 -5.92 -0.83
N ILE A 42 -18.42 -6.80 -0.35
CA ILE A 42 -19.73 -7.03 -0.97
C ILE A 42 -20.66 -5.91 -0.50
N SER A 43 -20.77 -4.84 -1.31
CA SER A 43 -21.80 -3.82 -1.08
C SER A 43 -23.17 -4.38 -1.44
N GLN A 44 -23.96 -4.75 -0.43
CA GLN A 44 -25.36 -5.10 -0.65
C GLN A 44 -26.12 -3.84 -1.07
N ARG A 45 -26.65 -3.80 -2.30
CA ARG A 45 -27.55 -2.73 -2.73
C ARG A 45 -28.86 -2.84 -1.93
N ARG A 46 -29.01 -2.04 -0.88
CA ARG A 46 -30.29 -1.90 -0.18
C ARG A 46 -31.32 -1.35 -1.18
N LYS A 47 -32.51 -1.97 -1.23
CA LYS A 47 -33.64 -1.42 -1.99
C LYS A 47 -33.97 -0.04 -1.43
N LYS A 48 -34.36 0.90 -2.32
CA LYS A 48 -34.89 2.19 -1.88
C LYS A 48 -36.10 1.94 -0.95
N PRO A 49 -36.23 2.69 0.16
CA PRO A 49 -37.44 2.65 0.98
C PRO A 49 -38.65 3.04 0.13
N GLU A 50 -39.76 2.33 0.30
CA GLU A 50 -41.07 2.70 -0.27
C GLU A 50 -41.65 3.94 0.40
#